data_AF-A0A918XL11-F1
#
_entry.id   AF-A0A918XL11-F1
#
_cell.length_a   1.000
_cell.length_b   1.000
_cell.length_c   1.000
_cell.angle_alpha   90.00
_cell.angle_beta   90.00
_cell.angle_gamma   90.00
#
_symmetry.space_group_name_H-M   'P 1'
#
loop_
_entity.id
_entity.type
_entity.pdbx_description
1 polymer ?
#
loop_
_entity_poly.entity_id
_entity_poly.type
_entity_poly.pdbx_seq_one_letter_code
_entity_poly.pdbx_strand_id
1 'polypeptide(L)'
;MIAGRAADPSLFLAPLLERLGWDPADEDLVAAGTLVGHLLECAGQVSGGYFADPGVKGVPDLAHPGFPVAEVDGDGSAVITKLPGTGGRVDTMTVTEQLTYEVTDPSAYLTPDVSLDMRGVQLSQAGPDRVRVAWARGGARPDRLKASVGCRAGFRGEGEISYAGPGAAARARLAGEVVRERLGERVRTRVDLLGDTTGEGGECRLRVAGTSPDRAGAEAVEEEGTALYTCGPAGGGGARTRSTEVIGILSTTIGRDLVEPGITYVGKET
;
A
#
# COMPACT_ATOMS: atom_id res chain seq x y z
N MET A 1 -18.72 7.33 13.71
CA MET A 1 -17.82 8.49 13.61
C MET A 1 -18.11 9.20 12.30
N ILE A 2 -18.21 10.53 12.31
CA ILE A 2 -18.22 11.37 11.12
C ILE A 2 -17.00 12.28 11.23
N ALA A 3 -16.12 12.27 10.24
CA ALA A 3 -14.91 13.09 10.24
C ALA A 3 -14.77 13.79 8.88
N GLY A 4 -14.46 15.09 8.89
CA GLY A 4 -14.11 15.81 7.66
C GLY A 4 -12.73 15.41 7.14
N ARG A 5 -11.78 15.17 8.05
CA ARG A 5 -10.46 14.62 7.76
C ARG A 5 -10.06 13.66 8.87
N ALA A 6 -9.50 12.52 8.47
CA ALA A 6 -8.99 11.49 9.36
C ALA A 6 -7.63 11.01 8.85
N ALA A 7 -6.86 10.37 9.73
CA ALA A 7 -5.87 9.40 9.32
C ALA A 7 -6.40 8.00 9.64
N ASP A 8 -5.77 6.98 9.08
CA ASP A 8 -6.12 5.58 9.28
C ASP A 8 -6.32 5.20 10.77
N PRO A 9 -5.46 5.63 11.74
CA PRO A 9 -5.65 5.24 13.13
C PRO A 9 -6.79 6.01 13.81
N SER A 10 -7.26 7.13 13.21
CA SER A 10 -8.34 7.94 13.76
C SER A 10 -9.63 7.13 13.92
N LEU A 11 -9.85 6.12 13.05
CA LEU A 11 -11.02 5.22 13.09
C LEU A 11 -11.14 4.45 14.41
N PHE A 12 -10.01 4.21 15.09
CA PHE A 12 -9.94 3.54 16.38
C PHE A 12 -9.74 4.52 17.53
N LEU A 13 -8.97 5.59 17.33
CA LEU A 13 -8.75 6.61 18.35
C LEU A 13 -10.07 7.26 18.80
N ALA A 14 -10.93 7.65 17.86
CA ALA A 14 -12.18 8.35 18.20
C ALA A 14 -13.11 7.56 19.14
N PRO A 15 -13.44 6.28 18.88
CA PRO A 15 -14.23 5.50 19.83
C PRO A 15 -13.49 5.22 21.15
N LEU A 16 -12.16 5.14 21.17
CA LEU A 16 -11.40 4.99 22.43
C LEU A 16 -11.52 6.23 23.32
N LEU A 17 -11.34 7.43 22.74
CA LEU A 17 -11.50 8.70 23.45
C LEU A 17 -12.89 8.80 24.10
N GLU A 18 -13.94 8.50 23.32
CA GLU A 18 -15.32 8.55 23.82
C GLU A 18 -15.57 7.50 24.90
N ARG A 19 -15.21 6.24 24.64
CA ARG A 19 -15.63 5.12 25.48
C ARG A 19 -14.87 5.02 26.80
N LEU A 20 -13.62 5.48 26.80
CA LEU A 20 -12.75 5.51 27.99
C LEU A 20 -12.76 6.87 28.69
N GLY A 21 -13.42 7.87 28.12
CA GLY A 21 -13.52 9.22 28.69
C GLY A 21 -12.18 9.93 28.76
N TRP A 22 -11.28 9.65 27.82
CA TRP A 22 -9.97 10.29 27.74
C TRP A 22 -10.09 11.75 27.32
N ASP A 23 -9.27 12.61 27.94
CA ASP A 23 -9.16 14.00 27.53
C ASP A 23 -8.44 14.08 26.17
N PRO A 24 -9.04 14.64 25.11
CA PRO A 24 -8.37 14.82 23.83
C PRO A 24 -7.18 15.80 23.88
N ALA A 25 -7.01 16.55 24.98
CA ALA A 25 -5.82 17.35 25.23
C ALA A 25 -4.68 16.56 25.90
N ASP A 26 -4.94 15.33 26.37
CA ASP A 26 -3.91 14.43 26.88
C ASP A 26 -3.18 13.77 25.68
N GLU A 27 -2.05 14.35 25.32
CA GLU A 27 -1.26 13.92 24.16
C GLU A 27 -0.82 12.45 24.28
N ASP A 28 -0.52 11.95 25.48
CA ASP A 28 -0.07 10.58 25.69
C ASP A 28 -1.21 9.58 25.49
N LEU A 29 -2.42 9.89 25.95
CA LEU A 29 -3.59 9.05 25.70
C LEU A 29 -4.03 9.09 24.23
N VAL A 30 -3.95 10.26 23.58
CA VAL A 30 -4.20 10.38 22.13
C VAL A 30 -3.15 9.59 21.34
N ALA A 31 -1.88 9.63 21.75
CA ALA A 31 -0.80 8.84 21.14
C ALA A 31 -0.99 7.34 21.36
N ALA A 32 -1.42 6.92 22.55
CA ALA A 32 -1.74 5.53 22.86
C ALA A 32 -2.89 5.00 21.99
N GLY A 33 -3.99 5.76 21.89
CA GLY A 33 -5.10 5.41 20.98
C GLY A 33 -4.68 5.39 19.51
N THR A 34 -3.80 6.32 19.11
CA THR A 34 -3.21 6.35 17.76
C THR A 34 -2.34 5.13 17.48
N LEU A 35 -1.50 4.72 18.44
CA LEU A 35 -0.68 3.50 18.35
C LEU A 35 -1.57 2.26 18.19
N VAL A 36 -2.61 2.14 19.01
CA VAL A 36 -3.58 1.03 18.90
C VAL A 36 -4.24 1.05 17.52
N GLY A 37 -4.70 2.21 17.05
CA GLY A 37 -5.28 2.33 15.71
C GLY A 37 -4.32 1.90 14.62
N HIS A 38 -3.06 2.32 14.70
CA HIS A 38 -2.02 1.99 13.73
C HIS A 38 -1.77 0.48 13.66
N LEU A 39 -1.83 -0.20 14.81
CA LEU A 39 -1.69 -1.66 14.87
C LEU A 39 -2.92 -2.41 14.31
N LEU A 40 -4.08 -1.78 14.19
CA LEU A 40 -5.33 -2.41 13.75
C LEU A 40 -5.77 -2.05 12.32
N GLU A 41 -5.31 -0.93 11.76
CA GLU A 41 -5.82 -0.37 10.50
C GLU A 41 -5.53 -1.22 9.24
N CYS A 42 -4.41 -1.94 9.20
CA CYS A 42 -3.99 -2.75 8.04
C CYS A 42 -4.58 -4.18 8.03
N ALA A 43 -5.79 -4.34 8.57
CA ALA A 43 -6.51 -5.61 8.64
C ALA A 43 -5.65 -6.75 9.24
N GLY A 44 -5.38 -7.83 8.50
CA GLY A 44 -4.67 -9.01 8.99
C GLY A 44 -3.15 -8.88 9.13
N GLN A 45 -2.54 -7.70 8.88
CA GLN A 45 -1.08 -7.59 8.84
C GLN A 45 -0.41 -7.92 10.18
N VAL A 46 -0.90 -7.30 11.27
CA VAL A 46 -0.41 -7.55 12.63
C VAL A 46 -0.66 -8.99 13.10
N SER A 47 -1.52 -9.74 12.41
CA SER A 47 -1.81 -11.15 12.68
C SER A 47 -1.18 -12.10 11.65
N GLY A 48 -0.20 -11.65 10.87
CA GLY A 48 0.62 -12.48 10.00
C GLY A 48 0.38 -12.30 8.49
N GLY A 49 -0.58 -11.47 8.09
CA GLY A 49 -0.70 -10.98 6.72
C GLY A 49 0.53 -10.15 6.34
N TYR A 50 1.04 -10.28 5.12
CA TYR A 50 2.28 -9.59 4.67
C TYR A 50 3.57 -9.89 5.47
N PHE A 51 3.49 -10.68 6.54
CA PHE A 51 4.61 -11.11 7.39
C PHE A 51 5.27 -12.41 6.90
N ALA A 52 4.48 -13.31 6.32
CA ALA A 52 4.93 -14.67 5.98
C ALA A 52 6.07 -14.66 4.96
N ASP A 53 7.16 -15.36 5.29
CA ASP A 53 8.33 -15.54 4.43
C ASP A 53 8.70 -17.04 4.42
N PRO A 54 8.43 -17.76 3.31
CA PRO A 54 8.64 -19.21 3.23
C PRO A 54 10.07 -19.63 3.62
N GLY A 55 10.17 -20.44 4.67
CA GLY A 55 11.45 -20.94 5.20
C GLY A 55 12.09 -20.06 6.29
N VAL A 56 11.56 -18.86 6.54
CA VAL A 56 12.08 -17.91 7.55
C VAL A 56 11.01 -17.55 8.58
N LYS A 57 9.85 -17.06 8.13
CA LYS A 57 8.74 -16.59 8.97
C LYS A 57 7.48 -17.39 8.67
N GLY A 58 7.26 -18.47 9.42
CA GLY A 58 6.08 -19.31 9.28
C GLY A 58 4.82 -18.65 9.88
N VAL A 59 3.72 -18.68 9.11
CA VAL A 59 2.39 -18.24 9.54
C VAL A 59 1.40 -19.39 9.30
N PRO A 60 0.73 -19.91 10.35
CA PRO A 60 -0.21 -21.01 10.19
C PRO A 60 -1.49 -20.52 9.50
N ASP A 61 -2.06 -21.34 8.62
CA ASP A 61 -3.34 -21.08 7.92
C ASP A 61 -3.47 -19.64 7.38
N LEU A 62 -2.47 -19.19 6.62
CA LEU A 62 -2.43 -17.84 6.01
C LEU A 62 -3.60 -17.58 5.03
N ALA A 63 -4.35 -18.61 4.64
CA ALA A 63 -5.57 -18.44 3.86
C ALA A 63 -6.71 -17.82 4.68
N HIS A 64 -6.68 -17.95 6.01
CA HIS A 64 -7.75 -17.47 6.91
C HIS A 64 -7.19 -16.73 8.13
N PRO A 65 -6.37 -15.67 7.97
CA PRO A 65 -5.82 -14.94 9.09
C PRO A 65 -6.94 -14.27 9.89
N GLY A 66 -6.92 -14.45 11.21
CA GLY A 66 -7.85 -13.75 12.09
C GLY A 66 -7.55 -12.26 12.10
N PHE A 67 -8.55 -11.42 11.85
CA PHE A 67 -8.38 -9.98 12.01
C PHE A 67 -8.11 -9.62 13.48
N PRO A 68 -7.25 -8.61 13.71
CA PRO A 68 -6.80 -8.27 15.04
C PRO A 68 -7.88 -7.56 15.84
N VAL A 69 -7.76 -7.67 17.15
CA VAL A 69 -8.55 -6.97 18.16
C VAL A 69 -7.55 -6.39 19.16
N ALA A 70 -7.83 -5.19 19.66
CA ALA A 70 -7.13 -4.63 20.80
C ALA A 70 -8.05 -4.60 22.02
N GLU A 71 -7.55 -5.14 23.13
CA GLU A 71 -8.14 -4.95 24.45
C GLU A 71 -7.40 -3.77 25.10
N VAL A 72 -8.05 -2.61 25.20
CA VAL A 72 -7.40 -1.35 25.61
C VAL A 72 -7.76 -1.03 27.06
N ASP A 73 -6.73 -0.81 27.87
CA ASP A 73 -6.83 -0.39 29.27
C ASP A 73 -7.01 1.13 29.36
N GLY A 74 -7.58 1.62 30.46
CA GLY A 74 -7.85 3.06 30.66
C GLY A 74 -6.59 3.94 30.74
N ASP A 75 -5.40 3.35 30.90
CA ASP A 75 -4.11 4.03 30.91
C ASP A 75 -3.44 4.12 29.52
N GLY A 76 -4.11 3.64 28.46
CA GLY A 76 -3.60 3.63 27.10
C GLY A 76 -2.77 2.40 26.73
N SER A 77 -2.45 1.52 27.67
CA SER A 77 -1.88 0.23 27.33
C SER A 77 -2.91 -0.69 26.69
N ALA A 78 -2.46 -1.65 25.88
CA ALA A 78 -3.37 -2.57 25.20
C ALA A 78 -2.77 -3.96 25.03
N VAL A 79 -3.63 -4.96 24.85
CA VAL A 79 -3.24 -6.28 24.33
C VAL A 79 -3.77 -6.43 22.91
N ILE A 80 -2.85 -6.58 21.97
CA ILE A 80 -3.17 -6.95 20.59
C ILE A 80 -3.32 -8.48 20.54
N THR A 81 -4.45 -8.92 19.99
CA THR A 81 -4.81 -10.33 19.85
C THR A 81 -5.54 -10.54 18.53
N LYS A 82 -5.87 -11.79 18.21
CA LYS A 82 -6.76 -12.14 17.09
C LYS A 82 -7.90 -13.05 17.55
N LEU A 83 -8.90 -13.25 16.70
CA LEU A 83 -10.02 -14.14 17.00
C LEU A 83 -9.54 -15.59 17.21
N PRO A 84 -9.96 -16.30 18.28
CA PRO A 84 -9.60 -17.70 18.49
C PRO A 84 -10.08 -18.61 17.35
N GLY A 85 -9.31 -19.65 17.04
CA GLY A 85 -9.67 -20.67 16.04
C GLY A 85 -9.49 -20.25 14.57
N THR A 86 -8.99 -19.05 14.31
CA THR A 86 -8.60 -18.59 12.96
C THR A 86 -7.11 -18.82 12.70
N GLY A 87 -6.67 -18.70 11.45
CA GLY A 87 -5.24 -18.70 11.08
C GLY A 87 -4.51 -17.42 11.46
N GLY A 88 -3.25 -17.30 11.06
CA GLY A 88 -2.37 -16.20 11.45
C GLY A 88 -1.65 -16.46 12.78
N ARG A 89 -0.84 -15.48 13.21
CA ARG A 89 -0.15 -15.46 14.51
C ARG A 89 -0.03 -14.03 15.01
N VAL A 90 -0.10 -13.82 16.32
CA VAL A 90 0.20 -12.52 16.95
C VAL A 90 1.30 -12.68 17.99
N ASP A 91 2.44 -12.06 17.72
CA ASP A 91 3.63 -12.07 18.57
C ASP A 91 4.43 -10.78 18.42
N THR A 92 5.50 -10.65 19.19
CA THR A 92 6.30 -9.42 19.17
C THR A 92 6.90 -9.13 17.79
N MET A 93 7.15 -10.13 16.93
CA MET A 93 7.68 -9.90 15.58
C MET A 93 6.64 -9.29 14.66
N THR A 94 5.45 -9.90 14.60
CA THR A 94 4.32 -9.40 13.79
C THR A 94 3.87 -8.01 14.24
N VAL A 95 3.83 -7.76 15.55
CA VAL A 95 3.52 -6.43 16.10
C VAL A 95 4.63 -5.41 15.82
N THR A 96 5.90 -5.81 15.84
CA THR A 96 7.02 -4.91 15.48
C THR A 96 6.97 -4.52 14.00
N GLU A 97 6.68 -5.48 13.11
CA GLU A 97 6.56 -5.19 11.68
C GLU A 97 5.41 -4.23 11.39
N GLN A 98 4.24 -4.44 12.02
CA GLN A 98 3.14 -3.50 11.89
C GLN A 98 3.50 -2.12 12.49
N LEU A 99 4.12 -2.07 13.67
CA LEU A 99 4.52 -0.83 14.34
C LEU A 99 5.42 0.06 13.48
N THR A 100 6.21 -0.54 12.60
CA THR A 100 7.18 0.17 11.73
C THR A 100 6.66 0.35 10.31
N TYR A 101 5.50 -0.18 9.99
CA TYR A 101 4.93 -0.17 8.65
C TYR A 101 4.43 1.23 8.27
N GLU A 102 4.81 1.72 7.09
CA GLU A 102 4.42 3.06 6.59
C GLU A 102 4.81 4.23 7.51
N VAL A 103 5.76 4.00 8.42
CA VAL A 103 6.33 5.03 9.31
C VAL A 103 7.61 5.59 8.70
N THR A 104 7.59 6.89 8.39
CA THR A 104 8.78 7.59 7.87
C THR A 104 9.75 7.99 9.00
N ASP A 105 9.21 8.50 10.11
CA ASP A 105 9.99 8.93 11.28
C ASP A 105 9.34 8.37 12.56
N PRO A 106 9.94 7.36 13.20
CA PRO A 106 9.39 6.77 14.43
C PRO A 106 9.52 7.69 15.65
N SER A 107 10.27 8.79 15.59
CA SER A 107 10.28 9.80 16.65
C SER A 107 9.12 10.80 16.56
N ALA A 108 8.47 10.87 15.40
CA ALA A 108 7.43 11.84 15.09
C ALA A 108 6.49 11.32 13.99
N TYR A 109 5.76 10.23 14.27
CA TYR A 109 4.72 9.75 13.38
C TYR A 109 3.52 10.72 13.41
N LEU A 110 3.47 11.57 12.38
CA LEU A 110 2.48 12.64 12.28
C LEU A 110 1.10 12.09 11.89
N THR A 111 0.12 12.31 12.77
CA THR A 111 -1.31 12.19 12.47
C THR A 111 -2.00 13.56 12.63
N PRO A 112 -3.28 13.72 12.24
CA PRO A 112 -3.98 14.98 12.39
C PRO A 112 -4.14 15.47 13.83
N ASP A 113 -4.06 14.57 14.82
CA ASP A 113 -4.41 14.86 16.22
C ASP A 113 -3.21 14.82 17.15
N VAL A 114 -2.16 14.07 16.83
CA VAL A 114 -0.95 13.97 17.66
C VAL A 114 0.29 13.67 16.80
N SER A 115 1.47 14.03 17.30
CA SER A 115 2.73 13.47 16.81
C SER A 115 3.14 12.31 17.70
N LEU A 116 3.04 11.07 17.23
CA LEU A 116 3.37 9.88 18.02
C LEU A 116 4.88 9.59 18.00
N ASP A 117 5.51 9.53 19.17
CA ASP A 117 6.86 8.96 19.35
C ASP A 117 6.75 7.50 19.75
N MET A 118 7.16 6.61 18.85
CA MET A 118 7.10 5.16 19.03
C MET A 118 8.44 4.54 19.48
N ARG A 119 9.51 5.32 19.63
CA ARG A 119 10.84 4.79 20.01
C ARG A 119 10.85 4.17 21.41
N GLY A 120 9.96 4.62 22.29
CA GLY A 120 9.80 4.12 23.65
C GLY A 120 8.78 2.99 23.80
N VAL A 121 8.09 2.60 22.71
CA VAL A 121 7.01 1.60 22.78
C VAL A 121 7.58 0.26 23.24
N GLN A 122 6.90 -0.33 24.22
CA GLN A 122 7.28 -1.61 24.79
C GLN A 122 6.32 -2.70 24.33
N LEU A 123 6.89 -3.78 23.80
CA LEU A 123 6.17 -4.97 23.37
C LEU A 123 6.55 -6.13 24.29
N SER A 124 5.56 -6.82 24.84
CA SER A 124 5.80 -8.04 25.63
C SER A 124 4.77 -9.12 25.31
N GLN A 125 5.23 -10.37 25.21
CA GLN A 125 4.33 -11.50 24.96
C GLN A 125 3.46 -11.74 26.20
N ALA A 126 2.15 -11.65 26.05
CA ALA A 126 1.16 -11.82 27.12
C ALA A 126 0.45 -13.19 27.07
N GLY A 127 0.75 -14.01 26.07
CA GLY A 127 0.21 -15.35 25.87
C GLY A 127 0.28 -15.78 24.40
N PRO A 128 -0.23 -16.97 24.05
CA PRO A 128 -0.39 -17.36 22.65
C PRO A 128 -1.25 -16.34 21.91
N ASP A 129 -0.79 -15.86 20.76
CA ASP A 129 -1.46 -14.84 19.94
C ASP A 129 -1.83 -13.55 20.69
N ARG A 130 -1.04 -13.17 21.70
CA ARG A 130 -1.31 -12.01 22.55
C ARG A 130 -0.04 -11.24 22.87
N VAL A 131 -0.02 -9.96 22.53
CA VAL A 131 1.09 -9.05 22.77
C VAL A 131 0.60 -7.82 23.48
N ARG A 132 1.16 -7.53 24.66
CA ARG A 132 0.94 -6.27 25.34
C ARG A 132 1.79 -5.18 24.72
N VAL A 133 1.17 -4.05 24.44
CA VAL A 133 1.78 -2.82 23.91
C VAL A 133 1.55 -1.67 24.88
N ALA A 134 2.59 -0.88 25.15
CA ALA A 134 2.54 0.24 26.08
C ALA A 134 3.60 1.29 25.73
N TRP A 135 3.59 2.41 26.45
CA TRP A 135 4.61 3.48 26.36
C TRP A 135 4.67 4.21 25.00
N ALA A 136 3.52 4.40 24.36
CA ALA A 136 3.37 5.45 23.36
C ALA A 136 3.53 6.82 24.03
N ARG A 137 4.25 7.75 23.39
CA ARG A 137 4.33 9.13 23.87
C ARG A 137 3.76 10.10 22.84
N GLY A 138 2.98 11.04 23.33
CA GLY A 138 2.44 12.13 22.54
C GLY A 138 3.40 13.30 22.49
N GLY A 139 3.48 13.90 21.31
CA GLY A 139 3.93 15.27 21.15
C GLY A 139 2.81 16.14 20.61
N ALA A 140 3.06 17.45 20.63
CA ALA A 140 2.14 18.47 20.18
C ALA A 140 1.47 18.12 18.84
N ARG A 141 0.17 18.41 18.78
CA ARG A 141 -0.60 18.32 17.55
C ARG A 141 0.10 19.09 16.43
N PRO A 142 0.38 18.49 15.26
CA PRO A 142 1.28 19.10 14.29
C PRO A 142 0.65 20.29 13.57
N ASP A 143 1.42 21.36 13.35
CA ASP A 143 1.00 22.55 12.58
C ASP A 143 0.86 22.27 11.08
N ARG A 144 1.42 21.15 10.61
CA ARG A 144 1.37 20.71 9.22
C ARG A 144 0.72 19.33 9.13
N LEU A 145 -0.08 19.14 8.09
CA LEU A 145 -0.88 17.94 7.89
C LEU A 145 -0.47 17.19 6.62
N LYS A 146 -0.31 15.86 6.70
CA LYS A 146 0.01 14.99 5.55
C LYS A 146 -1.07 15.03 4.48
N ALA A 147 -0.72 15.41 3.26
CA ALA A 147 -1.63 15.49 2.12
C ALA A 147 -1.06 14.76 0.91
N SER A 148 -1.95 14.06 0.19
CA SER A 148 -1.66 13.44 -1.10
C SER A 148 -2.25 14.31 -2.19
N VAL A 149 -1.40 14.95 -3.00
CA VAL A 149 -1.84 15.82 -4.10
C VAL A 149 -1.80 15.05 -5.40
N GLY A 150 -2.97 14.85 -6.00
CA GLY A 150 -3.11 14.26 -7.33
C GLY A 150 -2.78 15.28 -8.42
N CYS A 151 -1.86 14.93 -9.32
CA CYS A 151 -1.53 15.74 -10.49
C CYS A 151 -1.64 14.89 -11.77
N ARG A 152 -2.03 15.52 -12.88
CA ARG A 152 -1.97 14.86 -14.19
C ARG A 152 -0.50 14.63 -14.55
N ALA A 153 -0.12 13.38 -14.74
CA ALA A 153 1.25 12.95 -15.01
C ALA A 153 1.40 12.31 -16.40
N GLY A 154 0.59 12.77 -17.36
CA GLY A 154 0.61 12.30 -18.75
C GLY A 154 -0.15 10.99 -18.94
N PHE A 155 0.34 10.16 -19.85
CA PHE A 155 -0.28 8.91 -20.27
C PHE A 155 0.74 7.78 -20.28
N ARG A 156 0.27 6.57 -20.01
CA ARG A 156 1.05 5.35 -20.11
C ARG A 156 0.39 4.42 -21.11
N GLY A 157 1.17 3.93 -22.07
CA GLY A 157 0.81 2.89 -23.00
C GLY A 157 1.52 1.59 -22.66
N GLU A 158 0.84 0.47 -22.82
CA GLU A 158 1.38 -0.87 -22.65
C GLU A 158 0.98 -1.75 -23.83
N GLY A 159 1.95 -2.49 -24.37
CA GLY A 159 1.76 -3.51 -25.38
C GLY A 159 2.47 -4.79 -24.97
N GLU A 160 1.72 -5.89 -24.92
CA GLU A 160 2.21 -7.19 -24.47
C GLU A 160 1.88 -8.26 -25.50
N ILE A 161 2.76 -9.24 -25.69
CA ILE A 161 2.52 -10.43 -26.53
C ILE A 161 3.32 -11.62 -26.00
N SER A 162 2.75 -12.83 -26.07
CA SER A 162 3.39 -14.07 -25.62
C SER A 162 4.07 -14.81 -26.76
N TYR A 163 5.16 -15.51 -26.43
CA TYR A 163 5.86 -16.46 -27.28
C TYR A 163 6.10 -17.74 -26.49
N ALA A 164 5.91 -18.89 -27.14
CA ALA A 164 6.15 -20.21 -26.53
C ALA A 164 6.99 -21.11 -27.44
N GLY A 165 7.56 -22.15 -26.82
CA GLY A 165 8.37 -23.17 -27.51
C GLY A 165 9.80 -22.73 -27.82
N PRO A 166 10.56 -23.54 -28.59
CA PRO A 166 11.97 -23.30 -28.85
C PRO A 166 12.23 -21.89 -29.39
N GLY A 167 13.15 -21.16 -28.76
CA GLY A 167 13.50 -19.79 -29.16
C GLY A 167 12.50 -18.70 -28.76
N ALA A 168 11.52 -18.98 -27.88
CA ALA A 168 10.54 -18.00 -27.41
C ALA A 168 11.19 -16.70 -26.91
N ALA A 169 12.17 -16.81 -25.99
CA ALA A 169 12.86 -15.65 -25.44
C ALA A 169 13.61 -14.82 -26.51
N ALA A 170 14.21 -15.49 -27.51
CA ALA A 170 14.88 -14.79 -28.62
C ALA A 170 13.87 -14.03 -29.49
N ARG A 171 12.71 -14.62 -29.78
CA ARG A 171 11.63 -13.95 -30.51
C ARG A 171 11.03 -12.79 -29.72
N ALA A 172 10.82 -12.94 -28.42
CA ALA A 172 10.35 -11.86 -27.57
C ALA A 172 11.34 -10.69 -27.49
N ARG A 173 12.65 -10.95 -27.41
CA ARG A 173 13.68 -9.90 -27.47
C ARG A 173 13.64 -9.16 -28.80
N LEU A 174 13.61 -9.90 -29.92
CA LEU A 174 13.51 -9.32 -31.26
C LEU A 174 12.24 -8.47 -31.40
N ALA A 175 11.10 -8.95 -30.91
CA ALA A 175 9.85 -8.20 -30.92
C ALA A 175 9.96 -6.88 -30.13
N GLY A 176 10.60 -6.91 -28.96
CA GLY A 176 10.88 -5.71 -28.17
C GLY A 176 11.82 -4.73 -28.86
N GLU A 177 12.81 -5.22 -29.61
CA GLU A 177 13.70 -4.41 -30.45
C GLU A 177 12.92 -3.74 -31.59
N VAL A 178 12.08 -4.49 -32.31
CA VAL A 178 11.22 -3.97 -33.38
C VAL A 178 10.31 -2.84 -32.88
N VAL A 179 9.63 -3.04 -31.73
CA VAL A 179 8.75 -2.00 -31.17
C VAL A 179 9.56 -0.77 -30.76
N ARG A 180 10.74 -0.96 -30.15
CA ARG A 180 11.60 0.17 -29.76
C ARG A 180 12.09 0.96 -30.97
N GLU A 181 12.48 0.28 -32.04
CA GLU A 181 12.92 0.91 -33.28
C GLU A 181 11.81 1.76 -33.92
N ARG A 182 10.59 1.21 -34.01
CA ARG A 182 9.44 1.90 -34.60
C ARG A 182 8.94 3.08 -33.77
N LEU A 183 8.93 2.94 -32.44
CA LEU A 183 8.57 4.05 -31.54
C LEU A 183 9.67 5.12 -31.49
N GLY A 184 10.93 4.73 -31.70
CA GLY A 184 12.08 5.63 -31.68
C GLY A 184 12.12 6.49 -30.42
N GLU A 185 12.48 7.77 -30.59
CA GLU A 185 12.54 8.74 -29.50
C GLU A 185 11.18 9.35 -29.14
N ARG A 186 10.11 9.02 -29.89
CA ARG A 186 8.76 9.56 -29.67
C ARG A 186 8.23 9.19 -28.29
N VAL A 187 8.54 7.98 -27.82
CA VAL A 187 8.11 7.46 -26.53
C VAL A 187 9.27 6.77 -25.85
N ARG A 188 9.62 7.20 -24.63
CA ARG A 188 10.58 6.48 -23.81
C ARG A 188 9.96 5.16 -23.36
N THR A 189 10.53 4.04 -23.84
CA THR A 189 10.02 2.70 -23.57
C THR A 189 10.89 1.92 -22.58
N ARG A 190 10.22 1.05 -21.83
CA ARG A 190 10.81 -0.05 -21.06
C ARG A 190 10.32 -1.35 -21.67
N VAL A 191 11.25 -2.28 -21.88
CA VAL A 191 10.98 -3.60 -22.44
C VAL A 191 11.35 -4.64 -21.40
N ASP A 192 10.37 -5.41 -20.95
CA ASP A 192 10.53 -6.50 -20.00
C ASP A 192 10.15 -7.82 -20.67
N LEU A 193 10.85 -8.90 -20.31
CA LEU A 193 10.46 -10.27 -20.63
C LEU A 193 10.06 -10.97 -19.34
N LEU A 194 8.81 -11.41 -19.27
CA LEU A 194 8.22 -12.06 -18.09
C LEU A 194 8.07 -13.56 -18.37
N GLY A 195 8.35 -14.42 -17.39
CA GLY A 195 8.23 -15.88 -17.53
C GLY A 195 9.58 -16.60 -17.66
N ASP A 196 9.54 -17.87 -18.09
CA ASP A 196 10.74 -18.69 -18.22
C ASP A 196 11.53 -18.30 -19.47
N THR A 197 12.63 -17.59 -19.26
CA THR A 197 13.53 -17.14 -20.32
C THR A 197 14.74 -18.07 -20.52
N THR A 198 14.78 -19.20 -19.81
CA THR A 198 15.95 -20.10 -19.71
C THR A 198 15.67 -21.54 -20.10
N GLY A 199 14.42 -22.01 -20.09
CA GLY A 199 14.04 -23.36 -20.49
C GLY A 199 13.83 -23.53 -22.01
N GLU A 200 14.20 -24.69 -22.55
CA GLU A 200 14.06 -25.04 -23.98
C GLU A 200 12.59 -25.08 -24.48
N GLY A 201 11.62 -25.18 -23.56
CA GLY A 201 10.17 -25.13 -23.82
C GLY A 201 9.46 -23.92 -23.21
N GLY A 202 10.21 -22.92 -22.72
CA GLY A 202 9.66 -21.82 -21.93
C GLY A 202 8.62 -20.98 -22.67
N GLU A 203 7.60 -20.53 -21.92
CA GLU A 203 6.73 -19.44 -22.33
C GLU A 203 7.28 -18.13 -21.76
N CYS A 204 7.39 -17.13 -22.61
CA CYS A 204 7.77 -15.79 -22.20
C CYS A 204 6.78 -14.76 -22.77
N ARG A 205 6.54 -13.72 -21.98
CA ARG A 205 5.68 -12.61 -22.34
C ARG A 205 6.53 -11.37 -22.49
N LEU A 206 6.57 -10.84 -23.70
CA LEU A 206 7.08 -9.50 -23.94
C LEU A 206 6.10 -8.51 -23.34
N ARG A 207 6.64 -7.53 -22.62
CA ARG A 207 5.92 -6.33 -22.22
C ARG A 207 6.72 -5.10 -22.61
N VAL A 208 6.11 -4.25 -23.43
CA VAL A 208 6.60 -2.91 -23.73
C VAL A 208 5.70 -1.91 -23.01
N ALA A 209 6.28 -1.09 -22.14
CA ALA A 209 5.59 0.01 -21.48
C ALA A 209 6.25 1.34 -21.87
N GLY A 210 5.45 2.35 -22.18
CA GLY A 210 5.95 3.69 -22.51
C GLY A 210 5.13 4.77 -21.82
N THR A 211 5.79 5.88 -21.48
CA THR A 211 5.13 7.08 -20.93
C THR A 211 5.23 8.23 -21.92
N SER A 212 4.13 8.96 -22.09
CA SER A 212 4.03 10.11 -22.99
C SER A 212 3.34 11.29 -22.28
N PRO A 213 3.68 12.55 -22.60
CA PRO A 213 2.89 13.70 -22.15
C PRO A 213 1.48 13.73 -22.75
N ASP A 214 1.25 13.05 -23.88
CA ASP A 214 -0.02 13.02 -24.59
C ASP A 214 -0.56 11.61 -24.81
N ARG A 215 -1.86 11.53 -25.10
CA ARG A 215 -2.57 10.26 -25.35
C ARG A 215 -2.04 9.55 -26.59
N ALA A 216 -1.72 10.30 -27.65
CA ALA A 216 -1.27 9.76 -28.92
C ALA A 216 0.04 8.96 -28.80
N GLY A 217 0.97 9.38 -27.93
CA GLY A 217 2.18 8.61 -27.65
C GLY A 217 1.90 7.31 -26.89
N ALA A 218 0.95 7.31 -25.95
CA ALA A 218 0.55 6.08 -25.26
C ALA A 218 -0.15 5.09 -26.22
N GLU A 219 -1.03 5.59 -27.08
CA GLU A 219 -1.73 4.79 -28.10
C GLU A 219 -0.74 4.21 -29.13
N ALA A 220 0.31 4.94 -29.49
CA ALA A 220 1.36 4.40 -30.37
C ALA A 220 2.03 3.14 -29.78
N VAL A 221 2.21 3.04 -28.45
CA VAL A 221 2.74 1.83 -27.81
C VAL A 221 1.76 0.65 -27.95
N GLU A 222 0.46 0.91 -27.84
CA GLU A 222 -0.57 -0.11 -28.06
C GLU A 222 -0.61 -0.60 -29.50
N GLU A 223 -0.58 0.34 -30.44
CA GLU A 223 -0.58 0.06 -31.87
C GLU A 223 0.60 -0.83 -32.25
N GLU A 224 1.81 -0.51 -31.78
CA GLU A 224 3.00 -1.32 -32.02
C GLU A 224 2.95 -2.69 -31.32
N GLY A 225 2.42 -2.75 -30.09
CA GLY A 225 2.18 -4.02 -29.41
C GLY A 225 1.23 -4.93 -30.17
N THR A 226 0.15 -4.38 -30.74
CA THR A 226 -0.81 -5.11 -31.57
C THR A 226 -0.22 -5.50 -32.92
N ALA A 227 0.55 -4.61 -33.53
CA ALA A 227 1.17 -4.81 -34.85
C ALA A 227 2.10 -6.05 -34.86
N LEU A 228 2.64 -6.47 -33.71
CA LEU A 228 3.48 -7.67 -33.62
C LEU A 228 2.81 -8.96 -34.09
N TYR A 229 1.47 -9.04 -34.14
CA TYR A 229 0.76 -10.22 -34.66
C TYR A 229 1.14 -10.57 -36.11
N THR A 230 1.28 -9.55 -36.95
CA THR A 230 1.49 -9.72 -38.39
C THR A 230 2.74 -9.00 -38.89
N CYS A 231 3.31 -8.13 -38.06
CA CYS A 231 4.49 -7.33 -38.36
C CYS A 231 5.61 -7.57 -37.32
N GLY A 232 5.60 -8.71 -36.61
CA GLY A 232 6.60 -9.10 -35.62
C GLY A 232 7.16 -10.51 -35.86
N PRO A 233 8.03 -11.00 -34.96
CA PRO A 233 8.56 -12.36 -35.02
C PRO A 233 7.47 -13.44 -34.98
N ALA A 234 7.77 -14.58 -35.59
CA ALA A 234 6.81 -15.68 -35.75
C ALA A 234 6.30 -16.26 -34.41
N GLY A 235 5.08 -16.79 -34.44
CA GLY A 235 4.51 -17.51 -33.29
C GLY A 235 4.21 -16.64 -32.07
N GLY A 236 3.96 -15.33 -32.29
CA GLY A 236 3.42 -14.44 -31.27
C GLY A 236 1.92 -14.63 -31.10
N GLY A 237 1.43 -14.58 -29.87
CA GLY A 237 0.00 -14.74 -29.56
C GLY A 237 -0.42 -14.06 -28.26
N GLY A 238 -1.72 -13.92 -28.06
CA GLY A 238 -2.27 -13.42 -26.79
C GLY A 238 -1.93 -11.95 -26.50
N ALA A 239 -1.90 -11.11 -27.53
CA ALA A 239 -1.56 -9.71 -27.35
C ALA A 239 -2.57 -9.00 -26.43
N ARG A 240 -2.07 -8.13 -25.55
CA ARG A 240 -2.88 -7.25 -24.70
C ARG A 240 -2.29 -5.86 -24.76
N THR A 241 -3.16 -4.87 -24.92
CA THR A 241 -2.75 -3.47 -24.94
C THR A 241 -3.62 -2.65 -24.00
N ARG A 242 -3.05 -1.54 -23.52
CA ARG A 242 -3.76 -0.59 -22.68
C ARG A 242 -3.08 0.76 -22.71
N SER A 243 -3.86 1.82 -22.85
CA SER A 243 -3.47 3.19 -22.53
C SER A 243 -4.28 3.69 -21.35
N THR A 244 -3.66 4.50 -20.49
CA THR A 244 -4.32 5.06 -19.32
C THR A 244 -3.71 6.42 -19.01
N GLU A 245 -4.57 7.40 -18.68
CA GLU A 245 -4.12 8.67 -18.10
C GLU A 245 -3.52 8.38 -16.73
N VAL A 246 -2.32 8.88 -16.49
CA VAL A 246 -1.60 8.68 -15.24
C VAL A 246 -1.90 9.86 -14.33
N ILE A 247 -2.44 9.58 -13.15
CA ILE A 247 -2.47 10.54 -12.04
C ILE A 247 -1.24 10.25 -11.18
N GLY A 248 -0.30 11.20 -11.16
CA GLY A 248 0.81 11.19 -10.22
C GLY A 248 0.30 11.61 -8.84
N ILE A 249 0.89 11.03 -7.79
CA ILE A 249 0.63 11.42 -6.40
C ILE A 249 1.90 12.02 -5.82
N LEU A 250 1.79 13.26 -5.34
CA LEU A 250 2.81 13.89 -4.52
C LEU A 250 2.37 13.84 -3.06
N SER A 251 3.07 13.02 -2.26
CA SER A 251 2.88 12.99 -0.81
C SER A 251 3.70 14.10 -0.16
N THR A 252 3.04 15.03 0.52
CA THR A 252 3.66 16.20 1.14
C THR A 252 2.93 16.60 2.43
N THR A 253 3.33 17.70 3.06
CA THR A 253 2.60 18.30 4.17
C THR A 253 2.16 19.72 3.82
N ILE A 254 0.94 20.08 4.19
CA ILE A 254 0.36 21.43 4.02
C ILE A 254 0.12 22.08 5.38
N GLY A 255 0.04 23.41 5.44
CA GLY A 255 -0.34 24.12 6.66
C GLY A 255 -1.73 23.69 7.14
N ARG A 256 -1.89 23.50 8.45
CA ARG A 256 -3.18 23.15 9.06
C ARG A 256 -4.22 24.25 8.85
N ASP A 257 -3.78 25.50 8.86
CA ASP A 257 -4.57 26.71 8.59
C ASP A 257 -5.18 26.75 7.18
N LEU A 258 -4.66 25.97 6.24
CA LEU A 258 -5.22 25.83 4.88
C LEU A 258 -6.38 24.84 4.80
N VAL A 259 -6.78 24.22 5.92
CA VAL A 259 -7.77 23.14 5.95
C VAL A 259 -8.87 23.46 6.96
N GLU A 260 -10.07 23.71 6.45
CA GLU A 260 -11.27 23.88 7.27
C GLU A 260 -12.14 22.62 7.19
N PRO A 261 -12.16 21.77 8.24
CA PRO A 261 -13.04 20.60 8.26
C PRO A 261 -14.49 21.05 8.42
N GLY A 262 -15.38 20.57 7.55
CA GLY A 262 -16.81 20.84 7.60
C GLY A 262 -17.63 19.57 7.41
N ILE A 263 -18.83 19.54 7.98
CA ILE A 263 -19.82 18.49 7.76
C ILE A 263 -21.07 19.19 7.21
N THR A 264 -21.51 18.79 6.03
CA THR A 264 -22.78 19.24 5.45
C THR A 264 -23.78 18.10 5.50
N TYR A 265 -24.83 18.25 6.29
CA TYR A 265 -25.95 17.30 6.31
C TYR A 265 -26.87 17.58 5.13
N VAL A 266 -27.08 16.58 4.28
CA VAL A 266 -28.02 16.69 3.14
C VAL A 266 -29.26 15.87 3.48
N GLY A 267 -30.31 16.55 3.95
CA GLY A 267 -31.62 15.97 4.27
C GLY A 267 -32.70 17.05 4.38
N LYS A 268 -33.97 16.68 4.26
CA LYS A 268 -35.08 17.60 4.59
C LYS A 268 -35.12 17.79 6.10
N GLU A 269 -35.12 19.03 6.58
CA GLU A 269 -35.54 19.33 7.95
C GLU A 269 -36.94 18.70 8.16
N THR A 270 -37.01 17.72 9.05
CA THR A 270 -38.27 17.15 9.56
C THR A 270 -38.66 17.83 10.84
#